data_AF-F4T6V6-F1
#
_entry.id   AF-F4T6V6-F1
#
_cell.length_a   1.000
_cell.length_b   1.000
_cell.length_c   1.000
_cell.angle_alpha   90.00
_cell.angle_beta   90.00
_cell.angle_gamma   90.00
#
_symmetry.space_group_name_H-M   'P 1'
#
loop_
_entity.id
_entity.type
_entity.pdbx_description
1 polymer ?
#
loop_
_entity_poly.entity_id
_entity_poly.type
_entity_poly.pdbx_seq_one_letter_code
_entity_poly.pdbx_strand_id
1 'polypeptide(L)'
;MNIPPRATRTVFCVGSGPSLTREDCAAIEKTGCSIIAVNNSWQMFDDIYALYAGDLSWWKQYGSTIPGGRFRKVTANLAAAKSFSLEYRRYCGPAEGVNSGAQAISLAAESGAEVVVLVGYDCSLQNGLHWHGAHPQALRNPTQVSISKWQQQFLDTRKKHADLHILNASRSSAIQCFPRINLEAVIALLSSAVAQAPQTLLRRAECRL
;
A
#
# COMPACT_ATOMS: atom_id res chain seq x y z
N MET A 1 20.90 -15.69 1.87
CA MET A 1 19.97 -14.71 1.28
C MET A 1 18.78 -14.59 2.20
N ASN A 2 18.54 -13.40 2.77
CA ASN A 2 17.38 -13.16 3.64
C ASN A 2 16.14 -13.08 2.74
N ILE A 3 15.38 -14.17 2.64
CA ILE A 3 14.07 -14.13 1.99
C ILE A 3 13.19 -13.21 2.85
N PRO A 4 12.68 -12.10 2.32
CA PRO A 4 11.79 -11.24 3.10
C PRO A 4 10.58 -12.07 3.54
N PRO A 5 10.05 -11.85 4.76
CA PRO A 5 8.89 -12.60 5.24
C PRO A 5 7.75 -12.50 4.22
N ARG A 6 6.98 -13.58 4.10
CA ARG A 6 5.77 -13.59 3.28
C ARG A 6 4.80 -12.55 3.84
N ALA A 7 4.12 -11.80 2.96
CA ALA A 7 3.07 -10.90 3.42
C ALA A 7 1.92 -11.70 4.06
N THR A 8 1.15 -11.03 4.92
CA THR A 8 -0.10 -11.58 5.44
C THR A 8 -1.12 -11.80 4.32
N ARG A 9 -2.12 -12.67 4.54
CA ARG A 9 -3.19 -12.93 3.55
C ARG A 9 -3.96 -11.67 3.16
N THR A 10 -4.23 -10.80 4.13
CA THR A 10 -4.79 -9.46 3.89
C THR A 10 -3.66 -8.44 3.91
N VAL A 11 -3.57 -7.61 2.86
CA VAL A 11 -2.56 -6.55 2.75
C VAL A 11 -3.25 -5.20 2.58
N PHE A 12 -2.86 -4.22 3.39
CA PHE A 12 -3.31 -2.85 3.23
C PHE A 12 -2.36 -2.11 2.29
N CYS A 13 -2.88 -1.61 1.18
CA CYS A 13 -2.17 -0.65 0.34
C CYS A 13 -2.62 0.76 0.70
N VAL A 14 -1.68 1.61 1.10
CA VAL A 14 -2.01 2.91 1.71
C VAL A 14 -1.45 4.05 0.85
N GLY A 15 -2.37 4.74 0.16
CA GLY A 15 -2.13 5.88 -0.71
C GLY A 15 -2.00 7.19 0.05
N SER A 16 -1.70 8.29 -0.64
CA SER A 16 -1.54 9.60 -0.01
C SER A 16 -2.73 10.53 -0.20
N GLY A 17 -3.90 10.00 -0.58
CA GLY A 17 -5.12 10.78 -0.76
C GLY A 17 -5.55 11.51 0.53
N PRO A 18 -6.20 12.69 0.42
CA PRO A 18 -6.68 13.45 1.58
C PRO A 18 -7.64 12.69 2.51
N SER A 19 -8.28 11.62 2.04
CA SER A 19 -9.16 10.80 2.87
C SER A 19 -8.45 9.92 3.91
N LEU A 20 -7.12 9.81 3.86
CA LEU A 20 -6.32 9.07 4.83
C LEU A 20 -6.13 9.89 6.12
N THR A 21 -6.45 9.31 7.28
CA THR A 21 -6.21 9.93 8.59
C THR A 21 -5.17 9.18 9.41
N ARG A 22 -4.64 9.80 10.47
CA ARG A 22 -3.72 9.12 11.41
C ARG A 22 -4.44 8.03 12.20
N GLU A 23 -5.71 8.23 12.51
CA GLU A 23 -6.55 7.28 13.22
C GLU A 23 -6.75 6.01 12.39
N ASP A 24 -6.94 6.15 11.07
CA ASP A 24 -7.03 5.03 10.14
C ASP A 24 -5.74 4.20 10.15
N CYS A 25 -4.59 4.87 10.04
CA CYS A 25 -3.28 4.21 10.05
C CYS A 25 -3.01 3.48 11.37
N ALA A 26 -3.24 4.14 12.51
CA ALA A 26 -3.06 3.53 13.82
C ALA A 26 -4.01 2.34 14.05
N ALA A 27 -5.22 2.37 13.49
CA ALA A 27 -6.14 1.24 13.54
C ALA A 27 -5.68 0.07 12.65
N ILE A 28 -5.14 0.37 11.46
CA ILE A 28 -4.57 -0.64 10.55
C ILE A 28 -3.36 -1.32 11.19
N GLU A 29 -2.44 -0.59 11.83
CA GLU A 29 -1.26 -1.19 12.48
C GLU A 29 -1.62 -2.21 13.55
N LYS A 30 -2.66 -1.93 14.34
CA LYS A 30 -3.16 -2.83 15.39
C LYS A 30 -3.67 -4.16 14.84
N THR A 31 -3.96 -4.26 13.54
CA THR A 31 -4.36 -5.54 12.92
C THR A 31 -3.19 -6.51 12.75
N GLY A 32 -1.94 -6.03 12.78
CA GLY A 32 -0.76 -6.82 12.46
C GLY A 32 -0.68 -7.28 11.00
N CYS A 33 -1.56 -6.77 10.12
CA CYS A 33 -1.49 -7.05 8.69
C CYS A 33 -0.31 -6.31 8.04
N SER A 34 0.22 -6.89 6.97
CA SER A 34 1.22 -6.26 6.12
C SER A 34 0.69 -4.99 5.48
N ILE A 35 1.49 -3.92 5.57
CA ILE A 35 1.18 -2.60 5.04
C ILE A 35 2.16 -2.28 3.91
N ILE A 36 1.63 -1.99 2.72
CA ILE A 36 2.38 -1.41 1.61
C ILE A 36 2.06 0.08 1.56
N ALA A 37 2.98 0.89 2.08
CA ALA A 37 2.87 2.33 2.04
C ALA A 37 3.30 2.87 0.68
N VAL A 38 2.55 3.83 0.15
CA VAL A 38 2.84 4.47 -1.14
C VAL A 38 3.40 5.86 -0.92
N ASN A 39 4.52 6.16 -1.57
CA ASN A 39 5.20 7.46 -1.48
C ASN A 39 5.31 7.92 -0.01
N ASN A 40 4.87 9.11 0.34
CA ASN A 40 5.04 9.68 1.68
C ASN A 40 4.20 8.99 2.76
N SER A 41 3.24 8.13 2.41
CA SER A 41 2.35 7.52 3.40
C SER A 41 3.07 6.58 4.38
N TRP A 42 4.35 6.23 4.16
CA TRP A 42 5.16 5.54 5.17
C TRP A 42 5.31 6.34 6.47
N GLN A 43 5.22 7.67 6.39
CA GLN A 43 5.35 8.57 7.54
C GLN A 43 4.16 8.49 8.52
N MET A 44 3.13 7.73 8.17
CA MET A 44 1.92 7.54 8.97
C MET A 44 1.95 6.26 9.81
N PHE A 45 3.06 5.52 9.75
CA PHE A 45 3.22 4.20 10.35
C PHE A 45 4.56 4.10 11.09
N ASP A 46 4.59 3.34 12.18
CA ASP A 46 5.79 2.95 12.90
C ASP A 46 6.48 1.76 12.22
N ASP A 47 5.71 0.81 11.68
CA ASP A 47 6.22 -0.32 10.91
C ASP A 47 5.38 -0.63 9.66
N ILE A 48 6.06 -1.07 8.61
CA ILE A 48 5.44 -1.41 7.32
C ILE A 48 6.10 -2.63 6.70
N TYR A 49 5.37 -3.32 5.84
CA TYR A 49 5.91 -4.43 5.06
C TYR A 49 6.78 -3.94 3.90
N ALA A 50 6.30 -2.93 3.17
CA ALA A 50 7.01 -2.36 2.04
C ALA A 50 6.66 -0.88 1.82
N LEU A 51 7.62 -0.13 1.30
CA LEU A 51 7.44 1.20 0.74
C LEU A 51 7.57 1.12 -0.79
N TYR A 52 6.54 1.57 -1.49
CA TYR A 52 6.55 1.68 -2.95
C TYR A 52 6.56 3.13 -3.42
N ALA A 53 7.55 3.51 -4.22
CA ALA A 53 7.57 4.77 -4.96
C ALA A 53 8.11 4.58 -6.39
N GLY A 54 7.31 5.00 -7.38
CA GLY A 54 7.51 4.62 -8.79
C GLY A 54 8.59 5.38 -9.54
N ASP A 55 8.91 6.62 -9.15
CA ASP A 55 9.77 7.52 -9.93
C ASP A 55 11.06 7.94 -9.21
N LEU A 56 12.08 8.26 -10.02
CA LEU A 56 13.40 8.67 -9.54
C LEU A 56 13.37 9.99 -8.76
N SER A 57 12.51 10.94 -9.15
CA SER A 57 12.45 12.25 -8.51
C SER A 57 12.02 12.14 -7.04
N TRP A 58 11.05 11.29 -6.74
CA TRP A 58 10.61 11.02 -5.38
C TRP A 58 11.74 10.44 -4.52
N TRP A 59 12.48 9.46 -5.05
CA TRP A 59 13.63 8.88 -4.34
C TRP A 59 14.77 9.87 -4.15
N LYS A 60 15.04 10.77 -5.10
CA LYS A 60 16.01 11.85 -4.90
C LYS A 60 15.61 12.82 -3.79
N GLN A 61 14.32 13.12 -3.69
CA GLN A 61 13.79 14.06 -2.71
C GLN A 61 13.75 13.47 -1.29
N TYR A 62 13.30 12.23 -1.15
CA TYR A 62 12.98 11.64 0.16
C TYR A 62 13.82 10.41 0.51
N GLY A 63 14.59 9.85 -0.41
CA GLY A 63 15.29 8.58 -0.23
C GLY A 63 16.21 8.55 1.00
N SER A 64 16.87 9.67 1.29
CA SER A 64 17.78 9.82 2.44
C SER A 64 17.08 10.06 3.78
N THR A 65 15.79 10.43 3.78
CA THR A 65 15.02 10.64 5.02
C THR A 65 14.34 9.37 5.52
N ILE A 66 14.30 8.34 4.67
CA ILE A 66 13.67 7.07 5.01
C ILE A 66 14.60 6.31 5.95
N PRO A 67 14.12 5.88 7.14
CA PRO A 67 14.96 5.14 8.08
C PRO A 67 15.52 3.86 7.45
N GLY A 68 16.64 3.38 8.01
CA GLY A 68 17.25 2.09 7.63
C GLY A 68 16.44 0.86 8.04
N GLY A 69 15.13 1.01 8.28
CA GLY A 69 14.23 -0.02 8.79
C GLY A 69 14.21 -1.29 7.92
N ARG A 70 13.73 -2.38 8.51
CA ARG A 70 13.73 -3.74 7.90
C ARG A 70 12.54 -3.97 6.96
N PHE A 71 12.16 -2.96 6.17
CA PHE A 71 11.08 -3.08 5.19
C PHE A 71 11.61 -2.99 3.77
N ARG A 72 10.85 -3.55 2.82
CA ARG A 72 11.22 -3.54 1.40
C ARG A 72 11.07 -2.13 0.83
N LYS A 73 12.08 -1.65 0.12
CA LYS A 73 12.02 -0.37 -0.62
C LYS A 73 11.97 -0.67 -2.10
N VAL A 74 10.84 -0.37 -2.74
CA VAL A 74 10.49 -0.89 -4.07
C VAL A 74 10.21 0.25 -5.06
N THR A 75 10.70 0.11 -6.29
CA THR A 75 10.51 1.11 -7.35
C THR A 75 10.31 0.50 -8.74
N ALA A 76 9.59 1.22 -9.61
CA ALA A 76 9.46 0.91 -11.04
C ALA A 76 10.51 1.63 -11.92
N ASN A 77 11.47 2.32 -11.32
CA ASN A 77 12.50 3.06 -12.04
C ASN A 77 13.88 2.40 -11.88
N LEU A 78 14.47 1.94 -12.97
CA LEU A 78 15.79 1.27 -12.96
C LEU A 78 16.92 2.15 -12.44
N ALA A 79 16.91 3.45 -12.76
CA ALA A 79 17.93 4.37 -12.28
C ALA A 79 17.82 4.58 -10.77
N ALA A 80 16.59 4.68 -10.24
CA ALA A 80 16.36 4.75 -8.80
C ALA A 80 16.81 3.45 -8.10
N ALA A 81 16.43 2.30 -8.65
CA ALA A 81 16.82 1.00 -8.11
C ALA A 81 18.34 0.86 -7.97
N LYS A 82 19.10 1.29 -8.99
CA LYS A 82 20.56 1.29 -8.95
C LYS A 82 21.13 2.34 -7.99
N SER A 83 20.63 3.58 -8.06
CA SER A 83 21.21 4.71 -7.32
C SER A 83 20.99 4.61 -5.80
N PHE A 84 19.92 3.96 -5.37
CA PHE A 84 19.53 3.85 -3.95
C PHE A 84 19.48 2.40 -3.46
N SER A 85 20.02 1.44 -4.23
CA SER A 85 20.02 0.00 -3.90
C SER A 85 18.62 -0.54 -3.53
N LEU A 86 17.62 -0.20 -4.35
CA LEU A 86 16.22 -0.55 -4.14
C LEU A 86 15.83 -1.81 -4.92
N GLU A 87 14.76 -2.46 -4.49
CA GLU A 87 14.13 -3.54 -5.23
C GLU A 87 13.44 -2.98 -6.49
N TYR A 88 13.85 -3.46 -7.66
CA TYR A 88 13.16 -3.10 -8.91
C TYR A 88 11.96 -4.02 -9.14
N ARG A 89 10.77 -3.43 -9.19
CA ARG A 89 9.53 -4.06 -9.61
C ARG A 89 8.70 -3.11 -10.44
N ARG A 90 8.37 -3.54 -11.67
CA ARG A 90 7.49 -2.81 -12.57
C ARG A 90 6.46 -3.78 -13.13
N TYR A 91 5.19 -3.46 -12.93
CA TYR A 91 4.05 -4.31 -13.27
C TYR A 91 3.24 -3.77 -14.46
N CYS A 92 3.76 -2.79 -15.19
CA CYS A 92 3.19 -2.24 -16.43
C CYS A 92 4.25 -2.19 -17.54
N GLY A 93 3.79 -2.13 -18.79
CA GLY A 93 4.66 -2.01 -19.95
C GLY A 93 5.54 -0.75 -19.93
N PRO A 94 6.67 -0.72 -20.64
CA PRO A 94 7.58 0.44 -20.66
C PRO A 94 6.93 1.74 -21.17
N ALA A 95 5.99 1.63 -22.12
CA ALA A 95 5.25 2.76 -22.68
C ALA A 95 4.15 3.28 -21.75
N GLU A 96 3.75 2.49 -20.74
CA GLU A 96 2.71 2.88 -19.81
C GLU A 96 3.25 3.84 -18.76
N GLY A 97 2.42 4.79 -18.33
CA GLY A 97 2.73 5.57 -17.14
C GLY A 97 2.76 4.68 -15.90
N VAL A 98 3.52 5.09 -14.89
CA VAL A 98 3.55 4.42 -13.59
C VAL A 98 2.65 5.20 -12.64
N ASN A 99 1.66 4.54 -12.03
CA ASN A 99 0.96 5.01 -10.83
C ASN A 99 1.40 4.14 -9.65
N SER A 100 2.05 4.74 -8.65
CA SER A 100 2.60 4.00 -7.50
C SER A 100 1.54 3.19 -6.75
N GLY A 101 0.31 3.70 -6.62
CA GLY A 101 -0.78 3.00 -5.95
C GLY A 101 -1.24 1.74 -6.68
N ALA A 102 -1.33 1.79 -8.01
CA ALA A 102 -1.65 0.64 -8.85
C ALA A 102 -0.53 -0.43 -8.83
N GLN A 103 0.72 0.01 -8.79
CA GLN A 103 1.86 -0.89 -8.66
C GLN A 103 1.93 -1.54 -7.26
N ALA A 104 1.55 -0.83 -6.20
CA ALA A 104 1.47 -1.38 -4.85
C ALA A 104 0.46 -2.54 -4.75
N ILE A 105 -0.68 -2.47 -5.46
CA ILE A 105 -1.63 -3.59 -5.57
C ILE A 105 -0.96 -4.81 -6.20
N SER A 106 -0.19 -4.59 -7.28
CA SER A 106 0.52 -5.68 -7.95
C SER A 106 1.65 -6.25 -7.09
N LEU A 107 2.31 -5.41 -6.29
CA LEU A 107 3.30 -5.86 -5.30
C LEU A 107 2.64 -6.71 -4.20
N ALA A 108 1.44 -6.35 -3.74
CA ALA A 108 0.68 -7.15 -2.78
C ALA A 108 0.36 -8.53 -3.36
N ALA A 109 -0.11 -8.57 -4.62
CA ALA A 109 -0.38 -9.82 -5.34
C ALA A 109 0.87 -10.71 -5.46
N GLU A 110 2.00 -10.14 -5.91
CA GLU A 110 3.28 -10.87 -5.98
C GLU A 110 3.73 -11.38 -4.60
N SER A 111 3.43 -10.63 -3.54
CA SER A 111 3.79 -10.99 -2.16
C SER A 111 2.85 -12.03 -1.54
N GLY A 112 1.86 -12.52 -2.30
CA GLY A 112 0.96 -13.61 -1.90
C GLY A 112 -0.29 -13.16 -1.15
N ALA A 113 -0.71 -11.90 -1.30
CA ALA A 113 -1.97 -11.43 -0.77
C ALA A 113 -3.15 -12.17 -1.42
N GLU A 114 -4.13 -12.55 -0.61
CA GLU A 114 -5.44 -13.07 -1.04
C GLU A 114 -6.48 -11.93 -1.07
N VAL A 115 -6.33 -10.95 -0.17
CA VAL A 115 -7.17 -9.75 -0.08
C VAL A 115 -6.28 -8.50 -0.04
N VAL A 116 -6.61 -7.51 -0.86
CA VAL A 116 -5.97 -6.20 -0.86
C VAL A 116 -7.00 -5.14 -0.46
N VAL A 117 -6.68 -4.34 0.55
CA VAL A 117 -7.54 -3.27 1.04
C VAL A 117 -6.87 -1.92 0.75
N LEU A 118 -7.55 -1.08 -0.03
CA LEU A 118 -7.05 0.24 -0.44
C LEU A 118 -7.54 1.32 0.54
N VAL A 119 -6.62 2.12 1.06
CA VAL A 119 -6.92 3.24 1.98
C VAL A 119 -6.16 4.50 1.51
N GLY A 120 -6.82 5.66 1.44
CA GLY A 120 -6.23 6.88 0.87
C GLY A 120 -6.08 6.86 -0.66
N TYR A 121 -6.93 6.09 -1.35
CA TYR A 121 -6.98 5.95 -2.81
C TYR A 121 -8.11 6.82 -3.39
N ASP A 122 -8.03 8.13 -3.17
CA ASP A 122 -9.13 9.05 -3.48
C ASP A 122 -9.34 9.25 -4.98
N CYS A 123 -8.23 9.32 -5.74
CA CYS A 123 -8.25 9.58 -7.18
C CYS A 123 -9.14 10.77 -7.57
N SER A 124 -9.12 11.84 -6.77
CA SER A 124 -9.90 13.06 -6.93
C SER A 124 -9.09 14.25 -6.42
N LEU A 125 -9.42 15.45 -6.89
CA LEU A 125 -8.87 16.72 -6.41
C LEU A 125 -9.83 17.48 -5.48
N GLN A 126 -11.05 16.96 -5.29
CA GLN A 126 -12.14 17.68 -4.62
C GLN A 126 -11.80 18.10 -3.18
N ASN A 127 -11.05 17.26 -2.45
CA ASN A 127 -10.75 17.45 -1.02
C ASN A 127 -9.28 17.78 -0.77
N GLY A 128 -8.54 18.22 -1.80
CA GLY A 128 -7.11 18.50 -1.74
C GLY A 128 -6.26 17.56 -2.59
N LEU A 129 -4.94 17.71 -2.49
CA LEU A 129 -3.98 16.94 -3.31
C LEU A 129 -3.53 15.66 -2.61
N HIS A 130 -3.05 15.82 -1.38
CA HIS A 130 -2.57 14.76 -0.50
C HIS A 130 -2.84 15.11 0.97
N TRP A 131 -2.82 14.13 1.87
CA TRP A 131 -2.90 14.40 3.32
C TRP A 131 -1.74 15.30 3.82
N HIS A 132 -0.59 15.27 3.15
CA HIS A 132 0.58 16.10 3.43
C HIS A 132 0.62 17.41 2.61
N GLY A 133 -0.49 17.80 1.98
CA GLY A 133 -0.55 18.96 1.10
C GLY A 133 0.22 18.75 -0.21
N ALA A 134 0.63 19.84 -0.86
CA ALA A 134 1.37 19.77 -2.11
C ALA A 134 2.78 19.22 -1.91
N HIS A 135 3.25 18.40 -2.83
CA HIS A 135 4.68 18.12 -2.94
C HIS A 135 5.47 19.40 -3.29
N PRO A 136 6.74 19.52 -2.86
CA PRO A 136 7.61 20.64 -3.22
C PRO A 136 7.86 20.71 -4.74
N GLN A 137 8.27 21.88 -5.25
CA GLN A 137 8.34 22.17 -6.70
C GLN A 137 9.11 21.15 -7.56
N ALA A 138 10.08 20.42 -7.00
CA ALA A 138 10.83 19.39 -7.73
C ALA A 138 10.01 18.13 -8.07
N LEU A 139 8.81 17.98 -7.49
CA LEU A 139 7.93 16.83 -7.65
C LEU A 139 6.60 17.24 -8.29
N ARG A 140 5.96 16.27 -8.95
CA ARG A 140 4.67 16.48 -9.60
C ARG A 140 3.53 16.32 -8.60
N ASN A 141 2.60 17.26 -8.62
CA ASN A 141 1.32 17.17 -7.94
C ASN A 141 0.23 16.65 -8.91
N PRO A 142 -0.86 16.04 -8.39
CA PRO A 142 -1.94 15.55 -9.23
C PRO A 142 -2.61 16.69 -10.01
N THR A 143 -3.00 16.39 -11.24
CA THR A 143 -3.80 17.25 -12.12
C THR A 143 -5.02 16.48 -12.60
N GLN A 144 -6.02 17.16 -13.17
CA GLN A 144 -7.20 16.48 -13.72
C GLN A 144 -6.83 15.41 -14.77
N VAL A 145 -5.83 15.71 -15.61
CA VAL A 145 -5.28 14.75 -16.60
C VAL A 145 -4.68 13.52 -15.90
N SER A 146 -3.96 13.74 -14.78
CA SER A 146 -3.39 12.65 -13.98
C SER A 146 -4.50 11.79 -13.39
N ILE A 147 -5.56 12.40 -12.84
CA ILE A 147 -6.71 11.69 -12.28
C ILE A 147 -7.36 10.78 -13.33
N SER A 148 -7.70 11.30 -14.50
CA SER A 148 -8.31 10.49 -15.56
C SER A 148 -7.42 9.32 -15.99
N LYS A 149 -6.11 9.56 -16.10
CA LYS A 149 -5.13 8.49 -16.40
C LYS A 149 -5.09 7.43 -15.29
N TRP A 150 -5.13 7.84 -14.02
CA TRP A 150 -5.06 6.93 -12.90
C TRP A 150 -6.30 6.05 -12.78
N GLN A 151 -7.49 6.58 -13.07
CA GLN A 151 -8.71 5.76 -13.15
C GLN A 151 -8.56 4.62 -14.15
N GLN A 152 -8.02 4.90 -15.34
CA GLN A 152 -7.74 3.87 -16.34
C GLN A 152 -6.72 2.84 -15.83
N GLN A 153 -5.62 3.28 -15.21
CA GLN A 153 -4.61 2.38 -14.66
C GLN A 153 -5.15 1.48 -13.54
N PHE A 154 -6.07 1.98 -12.70
CA PHE A 154 -6.74 1.14 -11.71
C PHE A 154 -7.67 0.12 -12.37
N LEU A 155 -8.38 0.50 -13.43
CA LEU A 155 -9.19 -0.45 -14.22
C LEU A 155 -8.33 -1.54 -14.86
N ASP A 156 -7.17 -1.18 -15.43
CA ASP A 156 -6.25 -2.15 -16.02
C ASP A 156 -5.64 -3.06 -14.94
N THR A 157 -5.36 -2.51 -13.75
CA THR A 157 -4.91 -3.29 -12.59
C THR A 157 -5.99 -4.28 -12.13
N ARG A 158 -7.26 -3.87 -12.09
CA ARG A 158 -8.40 -4.76 -11.78
C ARG A 158 -8.51 -5.92 -12.76
N LYS A 159 -8.31 -5.66 -14.06
CA LYS A 159 -8.33 -6.68 -15.11
C LYS A 159 -7.14 -7.64 -14.99
N LYS A 160 -5.95 -7.11 -14.73
CA LYS A 160 -4.72 -7.90 -14.57
C LYS A 160 -4.80 -8.86 -13.38
N HIS A 161 -5.41 -8.44 -12.28
CA HIS A 161 -5.59 -9.23 -11.07
C HIS A 161 -7.06 -9.63 -10.91
N ALA A 162 -7.59 -10.32 -11.93
CA ALA A 162 -9.01 -10.67 -12.01
C ALA A 162 -9.50 -11.45 -10.78
N ASP A 163 -8.66 -12.35 -10.27
CA ASP A 163 -8.94 -13.28 -9.18
C ASP A 163 -8.58 -12.74 -7.78
N LEU A 164 -7.95 -11.55 -7.71
CA LEU A 164 -7.56 -10.94 -6.43
C LEU A 164 -8.74 -10.16 -5.83
N HIS A 165 -9.01 -10.36 -4.54
CA HIS A 165 -10.03 -9.59 -3.83
C HIS A 165 -9.50 -8.20 -3.48
N ILE A 166 -9.72 -7.23 -4.37
CA ILE A 166 -9.31 -5.84 -4.17
C ILE A 166 -10.51 -5.02 -3.70
N LEU A 167 -10.45 -4.53 -2.47
CA LEU A 167 -11.51 -3.75 -1.81
C LEU A 167 -11.04 -2.32 -1.58
N ASN A 168 -11.90 -1.33 -1.81
CA ASN A 168 -11.58 0.07 -1.58
C ASN A 168 -12.26 0.60 -0.31
N ALA A 169 -11.45 0.78 0.74
CA ALA A 169 -11.86 1.27 2.05
C ALA A 169 -11.54 2.76 2.30
N SER A 170 -11.05 3.49 1.29
CA SER A 170 -10.78 4.93 1.40
C SER A 170 -12.07 5.69 1.76
N ARG A 171 -12.06 6.66 2.69
CA ARG A 171 -13.30 7.33 3.11
C ARG A 171 -13.98 8.09 1.97
N SER A 172 -13.19 8.67 1.06
CA SER A 172 -13.63 9.28 -0.19
C SER A 172 -12.86 8.69 -1.35
N SER A 173 -13.53 8.36 -2.46
CA SER A 173 -12.86 7.82 -3.66
C SER A 173 -13.72 8.00 -4.91
N ALA A 174 -13.09 8.47 -5.99
CA ALA A 174 -13.64 8.47 -7.34
C ALA A 174 -13.34 7.18 -8.11
N ILE A 175 -12.51 6.27 -7.57
CA ILE A 175 -12.25 4.96 -8.19
C ILE A 175 -13.49 4.06 -8.06
N GLN A 176 -14.03 3.60 -9.19
CA GLN A 176 -15.25 2.79 -9.26
C GLN A 176 -15.00 1.30 -9.57
N CYS A 177 -13.81 0.92 -10.05
CA CYS A 177 -13.53 -0.46 -10.49
C CYS A 177 -13.29 -1.47 -9.35
N PHE A 178 -13.25 -1.01 -8.09
CA PHE A 178 -13.07 -1.84 -6.91
C PHE A 178 -14.30 -1.72 -5.99
N PRO A 179 -14.86 -2.84 -5.49
CA PRO A 179 -15.94 -2.79 -4.52
C PRO A 179 -15.58 -1.95 -3.29
N ARG A 180 -16.54 -1.13 -2.83
CA ARG A 180 -16.36 -0.27 -1.66
C ARG A 180 -16.64 -1.05 -0.38
N ILE A 181 -15.87 -0.78 0.67
CA ILE A 181 -16.08 -1.34 1.99
C ILE A 181 -15.79 -0.29 3.07
N ASN A 182 -16.40 -0.44 4.24
CA ASN A 182 -16.06 0.38 5.40
C ASN A 182 -14.77 -0.15 6.06
N LEU A 183 -13.81 0.74 6.37
CA LEU A 183 -12.51 0.34 6.93
C LEU A 183 -12.67 -0.30 8.31
N GLU A 184 -13.51 0.28 9.17
CA GLU A 184 -13.76 -0.20 10.53
C GLU A 184 -14.35 -1.62 10.52
N ALA A 185 -15.23 -1.94 9.56
CA ALA A 185 -15.78 -3.28 9.38
C ALA A 185 -14.70 -4.31 9.00
N VAL A 186 -13.76 -3.96 8.11
CA VAL A 186 -12.62 -4.83 7.77
C VAL A 186 -11.75 -5.10 9.00
N ILE A 187 -11.42 -4.06 9.75
CA ILE A 187 -10.58 -4.16 10.95
C ILE A 187 -11.26 -5.02 12.03
N ALA A 188 -12.57 -4.88 12.22
CA ALA A 188 -13.34 -5.68 13.17
C ALA A 188 -13.34 -7.18 12.81
N LEU A 189 -13.48 -7.51 11.52
CA LEU A 189 -13.40 -8.89 11.03
C LEU A 189 -12.00 -9.50 11.28
N LEU A 190 -10.94 -8.75 10.99
CA LEU A 190 -9.56 -9.19 11.23
C LEU A 190 -9.29 -9.43 12.72
N SER A 191 -9.76 -8.51 13.57
CA SER A 191 -9.61 -8.60 15.03
C SER A 191 -10.33 -9.82 15.61
N SER A 192 -11.53 -10.11 15.09
CA SER A 192 -12.33 -11.27 15.49
C SER A 192 -11.70 -12.59 15.06
N ALA A 193 -11.10 -12.64 13.86
CA ALA A 193 -10.40 -13.82 13.37
C ALA A 193 -9.14 -14.13 14.21
N VAL A 194 -8.41 -13.10 14.64
CA VAL A 194 -7.26 -13.24 15.56
C VAL A 194 -7.72 -13.75 16.93
N ALA A 195 -8.82 -13.23 17.47
CA ALA A 195 -9.37 -13.67 18.76
C ALA A 195 -9.90 -15.12 18.74
N GLN A 196 -10.32 -15.62 17.57
CA GLN A 196 -10.82 -16.99 17.38
C GLN A 196 -9.72 -18.00 17.01
N ALA A 197 -8.48 -17.56 16.73
CA ALA A 197 -7.37 -18.48 16.49
C ALA A 197 -7.11 -19.30 17.77
N PRO A 198 -7.13 -20.64 17.71
CA PRO A 198 -7.18 -21.45 18.92
C PRO A 198 -5.89 -21.29 19.75
N GLN A 199 -6.05 -21.01 21.04
CA GLN A 199 -4.99 -20.99 22.07
C GLN A 199 -4.34 -22.38 22.31
N THR A 200 -4.44 -23.32 21.38
CA THR A 200 -4.12 -24.74 21.58
C THR A 200 -2.63 -25.09 21.57
N LEU A 201 -1.72 -24.11 21.52
CA LEU A 201 -0.28 -24.35 21.60
C LEU A 201 0.35 -24.16 22.99
N LEU A 202 -0.42 -23.83 24.03
CA LEU A 202 0.11 -23.66 25.41
C LEU A 202 -0.41 -24.64 26.47
N ARG A 203 -1.23 -25.65 26.11
CA ARG A 203 -1.72 -26.67 27.08
C ARG A 203 -1.27 -28.11 26.78
N ARG A 204 -0.04 -28.31 26.30
CA ARG A 204 0.59 -29.65 26.25
C ARG A 204 1.95 -29.75 26.94
N ALA A 205 2.33 -28.76 27.74
CA ALA A 205 3.58 -28.81 28.53
C ALA A 205 3.40 -29.06 30.04
N GLU A 206 2.17 -29.13 30.57
CA GLU A 206 1.95 -29.30 32.03
C GLU A 206 1.33 -30.65 32.44
N CYS A 207 1.31 -31.64 31.56
CA CYS A 207 1.00 -33.04 31.93
C CYS A 207 2.14 -33.95 31.47
N ARG A 208 3.31 -33.80 32.08
CA ARG A 208 4.36 -34.83 32.25
C ARG A 208 5.50 -34.22 33.05
N LEU A 209 5.38 -34.28 34.38
CA LEU A 209 6.35 -34.82 35.32
C LEU A 209 5.82 -34.59 36.75
#